data_AF-X1TFX0-F1
#
_entry.id   AF-X1TFX0-F1
#
_cell.length_a   1.000
_cell.length_b   1.000
_cell.length_c   1.000
_cell.angle_alpha   90.00
_cell.angle_beta   90.00
_cell.angle_gamma   90.00
#
_symmetry.space_group_name_H-M   'P 1'
#
loop_
_entity.id
_entity.type
_entity.pdbx_description
1 polymer ?
#
loop_
_entity_poly.entity_id
_entity_poly.type
_entity_poly.pdbx_seq_one_letter_code
_entity_poly.pdbx_strand_id
1 'polypeptide(L)'
;MPKKNWTAPLEQLLVTWAEKASGYAWLHQKSAIAYKKRNLCLSIPASVFGYVAGITVLLSNDVFNDCTNTINGPIIRGLIGIIAITAGILSNFQEMFTFKEESEKHRIATLRFLSFFREISCELSLDPKYRSAPMDYITLKRFEFDKILEQSPDIPEGIIFEFNKKFKNLSIHKPDPVIGLQTIIPFGEELNQPRRRFISVRDKIILLKYFRDWRCKIALSKIKNHKSRDVLIEVANSR
;
A
#
# COMPACT_ATOMS: atom_id res chain seq x y z
N MET A 1 18.86 -3.77 41.56
CA MET A 1 17.91 -2.77 41.03
C MET A 1 16.51 -3.21 41.42
N PRO A 2 15.60 -2.32 41.86
CA PRO A 2 14.25 -2.74 42.23
C PRO A 2 13.58 -3.38 41.01
N LYS A 3 13.01 -4.58 41.18
CA LYS A 3 12.15 -5.20 40.16
C LYS A 3 10.98 -4.25 39.95
N LYS A 4 11.00 -3.50 38.84
CA LYS A 4 9.87 -2.65 38.47
C LYS A 4 8.70 -3.58 38.19
N ASN A 5 7.63 -3.42 38.97
CA ASN A 5 6.38 -4.14 38.75
C ASN A 5 5.67 -3.60 37.51
N TRP A 6 4.77 -4.39 36.93
CA TRP A 6 3.85 -3.92 35.90
C TRP A 6 3.06 -2.70 36.40
N THR A 7 2.99 -1.66 35.57
CA THR A 7 2.29 -0.40 35.87
C THR A 7 1.31 -0.12 34.74
N ALA A 8 0.13 0.43 35.03
CA ALA A 8 -0.90 0.72 34.03
C ALA A 8 -0.39 1.51 32.79
N PRO A 9 0.49 2.53 32.92
CA PRO A 9 1.05 3.23 31.75
C PRO A 9 1.91 2.33 30.85
N LEU A 10 2.60 1.35 31.41
CA LEU A 10 3.42 0.40 30.66
C LEU A 10 2.54 -0.58 29.88
N GLU A 11 1.44 -1.03 30.49
CA GLU A 11 0.45 -1.88 29.81
C GLU A 11 -0.24 -1.12 28.68
N GLN A 12 -0.64 0.13 28.92
CA GLN A 12 -1.24 1.00 27.90
C GLN A 12 -0.30 1.25 26.72
N LEU A 13 1.01 1.37 26.98
CA LEU A 13 2.02 1.48 25.91
C LEU A 13 2.03 0.22 25.02
N LEU A 14 2.02 -0.97 25.62
CA LEU A 14 1.97 -2.23 24.89
C LEU A 14 0.66 -2.39 24.10
N VAL A 15 -0.48 -2.01 24.69
CA VAL A 15 -1.78 -2.00 24.00
C VAL A 15 -1.72 -1.08 22.77
N THR A 16 -1.15 0.12 22.93
CA THR A 16 -0.97 1.06 21.81
C THR A 16 -0.15 0.43 20.68
N TRP A 17 0.95 -0.25 21.00
CA TRP A 17 1.79 -0.91 19.99
C TRP A 17 1.07 -2.10 19.33
N ALA A 18 0.34 -2.89 20.10
CA ALA A 18 -0.44 -4.02 19.58
C ALA A 18 -1.53 -3.55 18.62
N GLU A 19 -2.28 -2.52 18.98
CA GLU A 19 -3.32 -1.93 18.13
C GLU A 19 -2.74 -1.33 16.84
N LYS A 20 -1.63 -0.58 16.94
CA LYS A 20 -0.90 -0.09 15.77
C LYS A 20 -0.46 -1.24 14.87
N ALA A 21 0.13 -2.30 15.43
CA ALA A 21 0.56 -3.48 14.69
C ALA A 21 -0.61 -4.18 13.97
N SER A 22 -1.77 -4.30 14.61
CA SER A 22 -2.98 -4.83 13.97
C SER A 22 -3.42 -3.98 12.77
N GLY A 23 -3.35 -2.65 12.89
CA GLY A 23 -3.60 -1.74 11.77
C GLY A 23 -2.60 -1.91 10.63
N TYR A 24 -1.30 -2.05 10.92
CA TYR A 24 -0.28 -2.33 9.91
C TYR A 24 -0.53 -3.67 9.22
N ALA A 25 -0.85 -4.72 9.97
CA ALA A 25 -1.18 -6.03 9.42
C ALA A 25 -2.32 -5.92 8.39
N TRP A 26 -3.37 -5.16 8.69
CA TRP A 26 -4.46 -4.94 7.74
C TRP A 26 -4.00 -4.23 6.46
N LEU A 27 -3.18 -3.18 6.59
CA LEU A 27 -2.66 -2.41 5.45
C LEU A 27 -1.79 -3.30 4.54
N HIS A 28 -0.86 -4.06 5.11
CA HIS A 28 -0.01 -4.96 4.34
C HIS A 28 -0.81 -6.12 3.72
N GLN A 29 -1.80 -6.67 4.44
CA GLN A 29 -2.65 -7.74 3.90
C GLN A 29 -3.40 -7.28 2.65
N LYS A 30 -3.98 -6.08 2.70
CA LYS A 30 -4.70 -5.50 1.57
C LYS A 30 -3.78 -5.19 0.40
N SER A 31 -2.58 -4.69 0.68
CA SER A 31 -1.56 -4.42 -0.32
C SER A 31 -1.09 -5.70 -1.01
N ALA A 32 -0.85 -6.79 -0.27
CA ALA A 32 -0.51 -8.09 -0.82
C ALA A 32 -1.59 -8.60 -1.80
N ILE A 33 -2.87 -8.51 -1.41
CA ILE A 33 -3.98 -8.92 -2.29
C ILE A 33 -4.02 -8.06 -3.57
N ALA A 34 -3.81 -6.74 -3.45
CA ALA A 34 -3.79 -5.84 -4.59
C ALA A 34 -2.66 -6.15 -5.58
N TYR A 35 -1.43 -6.36 -5.07
CA TYR A 35 -0.29 -6.72 -5.92
C TYR A 35 -0.42 -8.10 -6.55
N LYS A 36 -0.96 -9.09 -5.81
CA LYS A 36 -1.28 -10.41 -6.36
C LYS A 36 -2.25 -10.31 -7.54
N LYS A 37 -3.31 -9.49 -7.41
CA LYS A 37 -4.27 -9.27 -8.50
C LYS A 37 -3.63 -8.60 -9.71
N ARG A 38 -2.79 -7.57 -9.50
CA ARG A 38 -2.05 -6.89 -10.58
C ARG A 38 -1.09 -7.83 -11.31
N ASN A 39 -0.36 -8.67 -10.58
CA ASN A 39 0.50 -9.69 -11.15
C ASN A 39 -0.29 -10.66 -12.05
N LEU A 40 -1.41 -11.18 -11.56
CA LEU A 40 -2.26 -12.11 -12.33
C LEU A 40 -2.86 -11.43 -13.57
N CYS A 41 -3.23 -10.15 -13.47
CA CYS A 41 -3.77 -9.38 -14.59
C CYS A 41 -2.78 -9.22 -15.75
N LEU A 42 -1.47 -9.21 -15.48
CA LEU A 42 -0.44 -9.14 -16.50
C LEU A 42 0.03 -10.53 -16.95
N SER A 43 0.20 -11.44 -16.01
CA SER A 43 0.77 -12.76 -16.29
C SER A 43 -0.16 -13.64 -17.11
N ILE A 44 -1.47 -13.63 -16.82
CA ILE A 44 -2.42 -14.50 -17.53
C ILE A 44 -2.50 -14.12 -19.02
N PRO A 45 -2.71 -12.85 -19.43
CA PRO A 45 -2.72 -12.49 -20.85
C PRO A 45 -1.38 -12.71 -21.54
N ALA A 46 -0.26 -12.44 -20.85
CA ALA A 46 1.08 -12.66 -21.40
C ALA A 46 1.30 -14.13 -21.77
N SER A 47 0.94 -15.05 -20.87
CA SER A 47 1.03 -16.48 -21.11
C SER A 47 0.08 -16.94 -22.20
N VAL A 48 -1.18 -16.48 -22.21
CA VAL A 48 -2.15 -16.86 -23.25
C VAL A 48 -1.68 -16.44 -24.65
N PHE A 49 -1.21 -15.21 -24.83
CA PHE A 49 -0.67 -14.77 -26.11
C PHE A 49 0.58 -15.55 -26.50
N GLY A 50 1.45 -15.87 -25.53
CA GLY A 50 2.62 -16.72 -25.76
C GLY A 50 2.26 -18.11 -26.26
N TYR A 51 1.27 -18.77 -25.64
CA TYR A 51 0.82 -20.10 -26.07
C TYR A 51 0.13 -20.07 -27.44
N VAL A 52 -0.73 -19.09 -27.70
CA VAL A 52 -1.39 -18.94 -29.01
C VAL A 52 -0.36 -18.71 -30.11
N ALA A 53 0.61 -17.82 -29.89
CA ALA A 53 1.70 -17.60 -30.84
C ALA A 53 2.53 -18.88 -31.06
N GLY A 54 2.92 -19.57 -29.98
CA GLY A 54 3.72 -20.80 -30.05
C GLY A 54 3.03 -21.94 -30.80
N ILE A 55 1.76 -22.23 -30.48
CA ILE A 55 0.98 -23.26 -31.19
C ILE A 55 0.81 -22.89 -32.66
N THR A 56 0.53 -21.62 -32.95
CA THR A 56 0.32 -21.20 -34.34
C THR A 56 1.59 -21.33 -35.16
N VAL A 57 2.77 -21.00 -34.61
CA VAL A 57 4.06 -21.22 -35.30
C VAL A 57 4.29 -22.71 -35.59
N LEU A 58 3.99 -23.61 -34.64
CA LEU A 58 4.15 -25.06 -34.85
C LEU A 58 3.24 -25.58 -35.95
N LEU A 59 1.94 -25.24 -35.92
CA LEU A 59 0.96 -25.68 -36.92
C LEU A 59 1.17 -25.02 -38.29
N SER A 60 1.76 -23.82 -38.30
CA SER A 60 2.03 -23.09 -39.52
C SER A 60 3.03 -23.83 -40.42
N ASN A 61 4.02 -24.53 -39.86
CA ASN A 61 5.02 -25.26 -40.65
C ASN A 61 4.40 -26.40 -41.49
N ASP A 62 3.37 -27.07 -40.98
CA ASP A 62 2.68 -28.15 -41.68
C ASP A 62 1.59 -27.64 -42.63
N VAL A 63 0.84 -26.61 -42.22
CA VAL A 63 -0.26 -26.02 -43.00
C VAL A 63 0.24 -25.11 -44.15
N PHE A 64 1.39 -24.46 -44.00
CA PHE A 64 1.91 -23.56 -45.03
C PHE A 64 2.61 -24.24 -46.20
N ASN A 65 2.93 -25.53 -46.13
CA ASN A 65 3.45 -26.27 -47.28
C ASN A 65 2.36 -26.52 -48.36
N ASP A 66 1.08 -26.64 -47.97
CA ASP A 66 -0.04 -26.83 -48.92
C ASP A 66 -0.78 -25.53 -49.29
N CYS A 67 -0.71 -24.48 -48.46
CA CYS A 67 -1.55 -23.28 -48.59
C CYS A 67 -0.85 -22.03 -49.16
N THR A 68 0.21 -22.18 -49.95
CA THR A 68 0.96 -21.05 -50.55
C THR A 68 0.15 -20.22 -51.56
N ASN A 69 -1.00 -20.70 -52.03
CA ASN A 69 -1.81 -20.07 -53.08
C ASN A 69 -3.05 -19.29 -52.59
N THR A 70 -3.31 -19.21 -51.29
CA THR A 70 -4.52 -18.51 -50.78
C THR A 70 -4.17 -17.10 -50.27
N ILE A 71 -4.88 -16.08 -50.79
CA ILE A 71 -4.73 -14.63 -50.49
C ILE A 71 -4.70 -14.31 -48.97
N ASN A 72 -5.25 -15.19 -48.13
CA ASN A 72 -5.35 -15.00 -46.67
C ASN A 72 -4.06 -15.38 -45.90
N GLY A 73 -3.15 -16.14 -46.49
CA GLY A 73 -1.93 -16.63 -45.83
C GLY A 73 -1.01 -15.54 -45.27
N PRO A 74 -0.70 -14.46 -46.02
CA PRO A 74 0.15 -13.37 -45.54
C PRO A 74 -0.46 -12.59 -44.37
N ILE A 75 -1.78 -12.39 -44.39
CA ILE A 75 -2.52 -11.64 -43.36
C ILE A 75 -2.46 -12.39 -42.02
N ILE A 76 -2.69 -13.71 -42.07
CA ILE A 76 -2.64 -14.58 -40.88
C ILE A 76 -1.23 -14.57 -40.27
N ARG A 77 -0.17 -14.68 -41.09
CA ARG A 77 1.23 -14.59 -40.63
C ARG A 77 1.54 -13.26 -39.93
N GLY A 78 1.06 -12.14 -40.48
CA GLY A 78 1.21 -10.82 -39.87
C GLY A 78 0.56 -10.72 -38.49
N LEU A 79 -0.67 -11.23 -38.35
CA LEU A 79 -1.40 -11.26 -37.07
C LEU A 79 -0.67 -12.07 -36.00
N ILE A 80 -0.12 -13.24 -36.37
CA ILE A 80 0.65 -14.10 -35.45
C ILE A 80 1.92 -13.39 -34.97
N GLY A 81 2.62 -12.71 -35.87
CA GLY A 81 3.80 -11.91 -35.53
C GLY A 81 3.47 -10.81 -34.51
N ILE A 82 2.34 -10.12 -34.69
CA ILE A 82 1.89 -9.07 -33.76
C ILE A 82 1.57 -9.67 -32.37
N ILE A 83 0.88 -10.81 -32.31
CA ILE A 83 0.55 -11.50 -31.04
C ILE A 83 1.83 -11.93 -30.32
N ALA A 84 2.81 -12.48 -31.04
CA ALA A 84 4.09 -12.91 -30.48
C ALA A 84 4.89 -11.74 -29.88
N ILE A 85 4.98 -10.62 -30.61
CA ILE A 85 5.66 -9.41 -30.13
C ILE A 85 4.93 -8.86 -28.90
N THR A 86 3.60 -8.82 -28.94
CA THR A 86 2.79 -8.36 -27.81
C THR A 86 2.99 -9.23 -26.58
N ALA A 87 3.02 -10.56 -26.74
CA ALA A 87 3.31 -11.51 -25.66
C ALA A 87 4.69 -11.26 -25.04
N GLY A 88 5.72 -11.05 -25.88
CA GLY A 88 7.07 -10.73 -25.45
C GLY A 88 7.12 -9.44 -24.63
N ILE A 89 6.51 -8.36 -25.12
CA ILE A 89 6.45 -7.07 -24.41
C ILE A 89 5.75 -7.22 -23.05
N LEU A 90 4.62 -7.93 -23.01
CA LEU A 90 3.87 -8.15 -21.78
C LEU A 90 4.65 -8.98 -20.77
N SER A 91 5.38 -10.00 -21.23
CA SER A 91 6.27 -10.82 -20.39
C SER A 91 7.42 -9.99 -19.80
N ASN A 92 8.02 -9.09 -20.59
CA ASN A 92 9.05 -8.17 -20.10
C ASN A 92 8.50 -7.24 -19.01
N PHE A 93 7.30 -6.67 -19.20
CA PHE A 93 6.66 -5.84 -18.16
C PHE A 93 6.36 -6.63 -16.88
N GLN A 94 5.93 -7.88 -17.01
CA GLN A 94 5.71 -8.76 -15.85
C GLN A 94 6.99 -8.93 -15.02
N GLU A 95 8.13 -9.15 -15.67
CA GLU A 95 9.43 -9.31 -15.02
C GLU A 95 9.93 -8.00 -14.40
N MET A 96 9.83 -6.88 -15.13
CA MET A 96 10.26 -5.56 -14.67
C MET A 96 9.50 -5.05 -13.44
N PHE A 97 8.19 -5.27 -13.35
CA PHE A 97 7.40 -4.74 -12.22
C PHE A 97 7.45 -5.61 -10.97
N THR A 98 7.92 -6.85 -11.09
CA THR A 98 8.17 -7.78 -9.97
C THR A 98 7.02 -7.85 -8.93
N PHE A 99 5.77 -7.67 -9.37
CA PHE A 99 4.58 -7.58 -8.49
C PHE A 99 4.39 -8.81 -7.60
N LYS A 100 4.87 -9.98 -8.06
CA LYS A 100 4.88 -11.21 -7.28
C LYS A 100 5.77 -11.10 -6.04
N GLU A 101 6.98 -10.57 -6.18
CA GLU A 101 7.91 -10.40 -5.07
C GLU A 101 7.37 -9.37 -4.06
N GLU A 102 6.85 -8.26 -4.57
CA GLU A 102 6.28 -7.20 -3.72
C GLU A 102 5.07 -7.69 -2.93
N SER A 103 4.19 -8.47 -3.57
CA SER A 103 3.09 -9.16 -2.89
C SER A 103 3.57 -10.05 -1.74
N GLU A 104 4.66 -10.80 -1.94
CA GLU A 104 5.22 -11.67 -0.90
C GLU A 104 5.85 -10.88 0.24
N LYS A 105 6.56 -9.77 -0.04
CA LYS A 105 7.07 -8.86 1.00
C LYS A 105 5.94 -8.34 1.89
N HIS A 106 4.84 -7.86 1.30
CA HIS A 106 3.66 -7.45 2.06
C HIS A 106 3.02 -8.60 2.85
N ARG A 107 2.96 -9.82 2.28
CA ARG A 107 2.45 -11.01 2.99
C ARG A 107 3.31 -11.36 4.21
N ILE A 108 4.63 -11.32 4.08
CA ILE A 108 5.57 -11.58 5.18
C ILE A 108 5.44 -10.50 6.26
N ALA A 109 5.37 -9.22 5.89
CA ALA A 109 5.15 -8.13 6.84
C ALA A 109 3.84 -8.33 7.63
N THR A 110 2.75 -8.71 6.94
CA THR A 110 1.46 -9.03 7.59
C THR A 110 1.62 -10.09 8.67
N LEU A 111 2.31 -11.20 8.37
CA LEU A 111 2.51 -12.28 9.33
C LEU A 111 3.33 -11.84 10.55
N ARG A 112 4.35 -11.00 10.34
CA ARG A 112 5.19 -10.46 11.42
C ARG A 112 4.39 -9.54 12.35
N PHE A 113 3.63 -8.61 11.79
CA PHE A 113 2.76 -7.74 12.60
C PHE A 113 1.69 -8.52 13.37
N LEU A 114 1.10 -9.56 12.76
CA LEU A 114 0.15 -10.42 13.47
C LEU A 114 0.82 -11.27 14.55
N SER A 115 2.05 -11.74 14.35
CA SER A 115 2.81 -12.44 15.41
C SER A 115 3.08 -11.52 16.58
N PHE A 116 3.61 -10.33 16.29
CA PHE A 116 3.86 -9.30 17.29
C PHE A 116 2.60 -8.94 18.10
N PHE A 117 1.46 -8.74 17.43
CA PHE A 117 0.17 -8.50 18.08
C PHE A 117 -0.25 -9.65 19.02
N ARG A 118 -0.14 -10.90 18.57
CA ARG A 118 -0.49 -12.08 19.37
C ARG A 118 0.43 -12.26 20.57
N GLU A 119 1.72 -12.01 20.41
CA GLU A 119 2.71 -12.14 21.48
C GLU A 119 2.46 -11.12 22.59
N ILE A 120 2.15 -9.86 22.25
CA ILE A 120 1.76 -8.86 23.25
C ILE A 120 0.41 -9.23 23.90
N SER A 121 -0.55 -9.68 23.09
CA SER A 121 -1.87 -10.09 23.61
C SER A 121 -1.77 -11.27 24.58
N CYS A 122 -0.86 -12.21 24.32
CA CYS A 122 -0.58 -13.34 25.19
C CYS A 122 0.10 -12.90 26.49
N GLU A 123 1.10 -12.01 26.43
CA GLU A 123 1.75 -11.49 27.64
C GLU A 123 0.77 -10.71 28.52
N LEU A 124 -0.09 -9.88 27.91
CA LEU A 124 -1.09 -9.09 28.62
C LEU A 124 -2.26 -9.93 29.18
N SER A 125 -2.50 -11.14 28.66
CA SER A 125 -3.56 -12.02 29.18
C SER A 125 -3.13 -12.81 30.41
N LEU A 126 -1.83 -12.93 30.68
CA LEU A 126 -1.29 -13.56 31.89
C LEU A 126 -1.47 -12.66 33.13
N ASP A 127 -1.58 -13.27 34.31
CA ASP A 127 -1.53 -12.53 35.59
C ASP A 127 -0.13 -11.85 35.71
N PRO A 128 -0.06 -10.56 36.14
CA PRO A 128 1.20 -9.83 36.31
C PRO A 128 2.31 -10.57 37.07
N LYS A 129 1.97 -11.54 37.93
CA LYS A 129 2.94 -12.36 38.69
C LYS A 129 3.72 -13.35 37.83
N TYR A 130 3.14 -13.83 36.74
CA TYR A 130 3.76 -14.83 35.85
C TYR A 130 4.41 -14.22 34.61
N ARG A 131 4.31 -12.89 34.46
CA ARG A 131 4.86 -12.16 33.32
C ARG A 131 6.37 -11.97 33.41
N SER A 132 6.96 -11.71 32.25
CA SER A 132 8.35 -11.30 32.11
C SER A 132 8.63 -9.98 32.84
N ALA A 133 9.91 -9.71 33.12
CA ALA A 133 10.31 -8.42 33.67
C ALA A 133 9.90 -7.28 32.71
N PRO A 134 9.10 -6.29 33.17
CA PRO A 134 8.40 -5.38 32.26
C PRO A 134 9.35 -4.50 31.44
N MET A 135 10.44 -4.01 32.04
CA MET A 135 11.38 -3.15 31.33
C MET A 135 12.14 -3.90 30.23
N ASP A 136 12.55 -5.13 30.52
CA ASP A 136 13.28 -5.97 29.57
C ASP A 136 12.34 -6.37 28.42
N TYR A 137 11.10 -6.74 28.74
CA TYR A 137 10.08 -7.07 27.75
C TYR A 137 9.73 -5.90 26.83
N ILE A 138 9.51 -4.70 27.39
CA ILE A 138 9.20 -3.50 26.59
C ILE A 138 10.37 -3.13 25.70
N THR A 139 11.59 -3.22 26.21
CA THR A 139 12.80 -2.93 25.42
C THR A 139 12.92 -3.91 24.26
N LEU A 140 12.73 -5.20 24.52
CA LEU A 140 12.70 -6.23 23.48
C LEU A 140 11.63 -5.97 22.42
N LYS A 141 10.38 -5.72 22.85
CA LYS A 141 9.26 -5.46 21.93
C LYS A 141 9.40 -4.18 21.14
N ARG A 142 10.01 -3.14 21.72
CA ARG A 142 10.37 -1.93 20.98
C ARG A 142 11.31 -2.24 19.82
N PHE A 143 12.44 -2.89 20.11
CA PHE A 143 13.42 -3.24 19.07
C PHE A 143 12.83 -4.16 18.00
N GLU A 144 11.99 -5.10 18.40
CA GLU A 144 11.27 -5.97 17.47
C GLU A 144 10.32 -5.16 16.57
N PHE A 145 9.54 -4.24 17.14
CA PHE A 145 8.62 -3.40 16.39
C PHE A 145 9.35 -2.49 15.40
N ASP A 146 10.41 -1.82 15.83
CA ASP A 146 11.24 -0.96 14.98
C ASP A 146 11.85 -1.78 13.82
N LYS A 147 12.35 -2.99 14.10
CA LYS A 147 12.85 -3.90 13.07
C LYS A 147 11.76 -4.34 12.07
N ILE A 148 10.55 -4.62 12.54
CA ILE A 148 9.44 -4.97 11.63
C ILE A 148 9.12 -3.78 10.73
N LEU A 149 9.09 -2.55 11.26
CA LEU A 149 8.85 -1.34 10.49
C LEU A 149 9.94 -1.10 9.43
N GLU A 150 11.21 -1.22 9.79
CA GLU A 150 12.34 -1.07 8.86
C GLU A 150 12.31 -2.09 7.71
N GLN A 151 11.86 -3.31 8.00
CA GLN A 151 11.79 -4.39 7.02
C GLN A 151 10.49 -4.41 6.22
N SER A 152 9.54 -3.51 6.54
CA SER A 152 8.24 -3.46 5.89
C SER A 152 8.29 -2.66 4.59
N PRO A 153 7.67 -3.15 3.51
CA PRO A 153 7.59 -2.42 2.24
C PRO A 153 6.64 -1.22 2.34
N ASP A 154 6.78 -0.27 1.41
CA ASP A 154 5.94 0.92 1.37
C ASP A 154 4.47 0.61 1.06
N ILE A 155 3.57 1.31 1.75
CA ILE A 155 2.13 1.07 1.64
C ILE A 155 1.53 2.01 0.58
N PRO A 156 0.82 1.48 -0.43
CA PRO A 156 0.20 2.32 -1.47
C PRO A 156 -0.90 3.22 -0.92
N GLU A 157 -0.93 4.48 -1.36
CA GLU A 157 -1.88 5.52 -0.90
C GLU A 157 -3.35 5.10 -1.03
N GLY A 158 -3.70 4.37 -2.09
CA GLY A 158 -5.08 3.89 -2.30
C GLY A 158 -5.57 3.00 -1.16
N ILE A 159 -4.68 2.20 -0.55
CA ILE A 159 -5.01 1.33 0.59
C ILE A 159 -5.10 2.13 1.89
N ILE A 160 -4.27 3.15 2.05
CA ILE A 160 -4.35 4.09 3.18
C ILE A 160 -5.71 4.82 3.17
N PHE A 161 -6.17 5.24 1.99
CA PHE A 161 -7.50 5.83 1.83
C PHE A 161 -8.63 4.83 2.17
N GLU A 162 -8.52 3.58 1.73
CA GLU A 162 -9.49 2.53 2.07
C GLU A 162 -9.55 2.28 3.59
N PHE A 163 -8.39 2.23 4.26
CA PHE A 163 -8.30 2.09 5.72
C PHE A 163 -9.01 3.25 6.42
N ASN A 164 -8.67 4.49 6.05
CA ASN A 164 -9.25 5.70 6.64
C ASN A 164 -10.78 5.76 6.45
N LYS A 165 -11.27 5.33 5.30
CA LYS A 165 -12.71 5.26 5.02
C LYS A 165 -13.39 4.18 5.88
N LYS A 166 -12.78 3.00 5.99
CA LYS A 166 -13.36 1.85 6.71
C LYS A 166 -13.35 2.04 8.23
N PHE A 167 -12.28 2.58 8.78
CA PHE A 167 -12.06 2.72 10.23
C PHE A 167 -12.19 4.17 10.72
N LYS A 168 -13.02 4.97 10.03
CA LYS A 168 -13.24 6.38 10.38
C LYS A 168 -13.78 6.54 11.81
N ASN A 169 -14.74 5.71 12.19
CA ASN A 169 -15.48 5.81 13.45
C ASN A 169 -14.90 4.93 14.57
N LEU A 170 -13.78 4.26 14.35
CA LEU A 170 -13.21 3.32 15.30
C LEU A 170 -12.16 4.03 16.17
N SER A 171 -12.34 3.96 17.49
CA SER A 171 -11.47 4.56 18.51
C SER A 171 -10.32 3.63 18.91
N ILE A 172 -9.51 3.23 17.92
CA ILE A 172 -8.33 2.38 18.12
C ILE A 172 -7.09 3.18 17.73
N HIS A 173 -5.94 2.90 18.37
CA HIS A 173 -4.66 3.49 17.98
C HIS A 173 -4.29 3.08 16.55
N LYS A 174 -4.33 4.05 15.64
CA LYS A 174 -4.09 3.83 14.20
C LYS A 174 -2.58 3.78 13.88
N PRO A 175 -2.19 3.14 12.77
CA PRO A 175 -0.81 3.17 12.27
C PRO A 175 -0.35 4.57 11.88
N ASP A 176 0.96 4.81 11.90
CA ASP A 176 1.55 6.14 11.65
C ASP A 176 1.25 6.69 10.24
N PRO A 177 1.25 5.90 9.14
CA PRO A 177 0.89 6.37 7.80
C PRO A 177 -0.54 6.93 7.70
N VAL A 178 -1.39 6.61 8.67
CA VAL A 178 -2.82 6.95 8.67
C VAL A 178 -3.09 8.19 9.55
N ILE A 179 -2.32 8.38 10.63
CA ILE A 179 -2.55 9.40 11.65
C ILE A 179 -2.11 10.81 11.21
N GLY A 180 -1.07 10.92 10.39
CA GLY A 180 -0.41 12.19 10.14
C GLY A 180 0.43 12.64 11.35
N LEU A 181 0.45 13.94 11.66
CA LEU A 181 1.33 14.47 12.71
C LEU A 181 0.79 14.14 14.11
N GLN A 182 1.54 13.35 14.88
CA GLN A 182 1.21 12.98 16.26
C GLN A 182 1.92 13.88 17.28
N THR A 183 1.23 14.24 18.36
CA THR A 183 1.81 14.94 19.51
C THR A 183 2.08 13.96 20.65
N ILE A 184 3.22 14.12 21.32
CA ILE A 184 3.62 13.31 22.48
C ILE A 184 3.18 14.04 23.75
N ILE A 185 2.57 13.32 24.69
CA ILE A 185 2.20 13.82 26.02
C ILE A 185 3.09 13.07 27.03
N PRO A 186 3.95 13.76 27.81
CA PRO A 186 4.79 13.12 28.80
C PRO A 186 3.96 12.59 29.97
N PHE A 187 4.47 11.54 30.60
CA PHE A 187 3.86 10.92 31.78
C PHE A 187 3.73 11.94 32.93
N GLY A 188 2.54 12.05 33.52
CA GLY A 188 2.25 12.95 34.64
C GLY A 188 1.80 14.36 34.27
N GLU A 189 1.72 14.73 32.98
CA GLU A 189 1.10 15.99 32.53
C GLU A 189 -0.43 15.91 32.44
N GLU A 190 -1.02 14.72 32.57
CA GLU A 190 -2.47 14.54 32.62
C GLU A 190 -2.99 14.90 34.01
N LEU A 191 -3.30 16.19 34.21
CA LEU A 191 -4.41 16.69 35.06
C LEU A 191 -4.49 18.23 35.06
N ASN A 192 -3.48 18.95 34.56
CA ASN A 192 -3.50 20.42 34.53
C ASN A 192 -3.33 21.00 33.14
N GLN A 193 -4.49 21.38 32.59
CA GLN A 193 -4.75 22.30 31.49
C GLN A 193 -5.02 21.65 30.12
N PRO A 194 -6.18 21.96 29.50
CA PRO A 194 -6.25 21.93 28.05
C PRO A 194 -5.27 22.98 27.56
N ARG A 195 -4.09 22.59 27.07
CA ARG A 195 -3.31 23.45 26.18
C ARG A 195 -4.15 23.62 24.90
N ARG A 196 -5.16 24.49 24.96
CA ARG A 196 -5.46 25.37 23.84
C ARG A 196 -4.13 26.08 23.57
N ARG A 197 -3.28 25.52 22.72
CA ARG A 197 -2.18 26.31 22.14
C ARG A 197 -2.91 27.51 21.53
N PHE A 198 -2.81 28.67 22.18
CA PHE A 198 -3.16 29.92 21.55
C PHE A 198 -2.24 29.99 20.34
N ILE A 199 -2.74 29.54 19.18
CA ILE A 199 -2.07 29.76 17.91
C ILE A 199 -1.95 31.28 17.85
N SER A 200 -0.72 31.78 17.90
CA SER A 200 -0.46 33.20 17.81
C SER A 200 -1.19 33.72 16.57
N VAL A 201 -1.73 34.94 16.63
CA VAL A 201 -2.41 35.54 15.48
C VAL A 201 -1.51 35.50 14.25
N ARG A 202 -0.18 35.61 14.44
CA ARG A 202 0.83 35.40 13.38
C ARG A 202 0.78 34.00 12.78
N ASP A 203 0.76 32.95 13.59
CA ASP A 203 0.72 31.57 13.12
C ASP A 203 -0.60 31.26 12.40
N LYS A 204 -1.73 31.83 12.87
CA LYS A 204 -3.01 31.74 12.15
C LYS A 204 -2.94 32.43 10.78
N ILE A 205 -2.34 33.62 10.70
CA ILE A 205 -2.17 34.35 9.43
C ILE A 205 -1.26 33.59 8.47
N ILE A 206 -0.16 33.01 8.98
CA ILE A 206 0.77 32.20 8.19
C ILE A 206 0.05 30.96 7.66
N LEU A 207 -0.66 30.23 8.52
CA LEU A 207 -1.45 29.07 8.11
C LEU A 207 -2.55 29.46 7.10
N LEU A 208 -3.23 30.59 7.29
CA LEU A 208 -4.22 31.09 6.34
C LEU A 208 -3.59 31.45 4.99
N LYS A 209 -2.38 32.04 4.97
CA LYS A 209 -1.62 32.28 3.73
C LYS A 209 -1.29 30.96 3.03
N TYR A 210 -0.72 29.99 3.74
CA TYR A 210 -0.42 28.67 3.18
C TYR A 210 -1.68 27.96 2.67
N PHE A 211 -2.79 28.00 3.41
CA PHE A 211 -4.07 27.44 2.98
C PHE A 211 -4.65 28.14 1.76
N ARG A 212 -4.50 29.47 1.66
CA ARG A 212 -4.94 30.25 0.48
C ARG A 212 -4.11 29.87 -0.75
N ASP A 213 -2.79 29.81 -0.62
CA ASP A 213 -1.90 29.48 -1.73
C ASP A 213 -2.09 28.03 -2.18
N TRP A 214 -2.31 27.10 -1.25
CA TRP A 214 -2.66 25.71 -1.56
C TRP A 214 -3.99 25.60 -2.29
N ARG A 215 -5.03 26.31 -1.84
CA ARG A 215 -6.34 26.34 -2.55
C ARG A 215 -6.24 26.96 -3.93
N CYS A 216 -5.46 28.02 -4.11
CA CYS A 216 -5.21 28.62 -5.42
C CYS A 216 -4.49 27.64 -6.36
N LYS A 217 -3.48 26.90 -5.87
CA LYS A 217 -2.79 25.87 -6.68
C LYS A 217 -3.72 24.74 -7.10
N ILE A 218 -4.63 24.29 -6.24
CA ILE A 218 -5.62 23.25 -6.58
C ILE A 218 -6.70 23.77 -7.54
N ALA A 219 -7.16 25.01 -7.37
CA ALA A 219 -8.10 25.63 -8.29
C ALA A 219 -7.48 25.80 -9.69
N LEU A 220 -6.23 26.26 -9.76
CA LEU A 220 -5.48 26.39 -11.00
C LEU A 220 -5.21 25.03 -11.66
N SER A 221 -4.92 23.97 -10.90
CA SER A 221 -4.73 22.63 -11.48
C SER A 221 -6.04 22.04 -12.02
N LYS A 222 -7.18 22.28 -11.36
CA LYS A 222 -8.51 21.93 -11.88
C LYS A 222 -8.86 22.68 -13.16
N ILE A 223 -8.57 23.99 -13.23
CA ILE A 223 -8.80 24.81 -14.44
C ILE A 223 -7.89 24.35 -15.59
N LYS A 224 -6.62 24.01 -15.32
CA LYS A 224 -5.70 23.46 -16.33
C LYS A 224 -6.18 22.11 -16.87
N ASN A 225 -6.70 21.24 -16.00
CA ASN A 225 -7.28 19.95 -16.40
C ASN A 225 -8.61 20.07 -17.16
N HIS A 226 -9.42 21.10 -16.89
CA HIS A 226 -10.65 21.38 -17.64
C HIS A 226 -10.32 21.96 -19.04
N LYS A 227 -9.40 22.93 -19.10
CA LYS A 227 -8.95 23.53 -20.36
C LYS A 227 -8.23 22.52 -21.27
N SER A 228 -7.57 21.50 -20.70
CA SER A 228 -6.97 20.40 -21.46
C SER A 228 -7.99 19.37 -21.97
N ARG A 229 -9.21 19.33 -21.41
CA ARG A 229 -10.31 18.48 -21.88
C ARG A 229 -11.19 19.18 -22.93
N ASP A 230 -11.39 20.49 -22.80
CA ASP A 230 -12.19 21.28 -23.75
C ASP A 230 -11.48 21.52 -25.10
N VAL A 231 -10.15 21.36 -25.17
CA VAL A 231 -9.37 21.54 -26.42
C VAL A 231 -9.35 20.27 -27.31
N LEU A 232 -9.89 19.14 -26.85
CA LEU A 232 -9.83 17.86 -27.57
C LEU A 232 -11.10 17.45 -28.32
N ILE A 233 -12.11 18.33 -28.45
CA ILE A 233 -13.34 18.01 -29.19
C ILE A 233 -13.76 19.20 -30.04
N GLU A 234 -13.10 19.43 -31.17
CA GLU A 234 -13.72 20.12 -32.32
C GLU A 234 -12.90 19.94 -33.62
N VAL A 235 -13.01 18.80 -34.29
CA VAL A 235 -12.89 18.74 -35.76
C VAL A 235 -13.77 17.63 -36.32
N ALA A 236 -14.73 18.05 -37.16
CA ALA A 236 -15.24 17.39 -38.37
C ALA A 236 -16.78 17.37 -38.45
N ASN A 237 -17.40 18.55 -38.67
CA ASN A 237 -18.41 18.64 -39.71
C ASN A 237 -18.58 20.08 -40.23
N SER A 238 -18.10 20.33 -41.45
CA SER A 238 -18.75 21.18 -42.46
C SER A 238 -17.83 21.39 -43.67
N ARG A 239 -17.92 20.47 -44.64
CA ARG A 239 -18.18 20.73 -46.07
C ARG A 239 -18.12 19.42 -46.84
#